data_AF-A0A962X7T4-F1
#
_entry.id   AF-A0A962X7T4-F1
#
_cell.length_a   1.000
_cell.length_b   1.000
_cell.length_c   1.000
_cell.angle_alpha   90.00
_cell.angle_beta   90.00
_cell.angle_gamma   90.00
#
_symmetry.space_group_name_H-M   'P 1'
#
loop_
_entity.id
_entity.type
_entity.pdbx_description
1 polymer ?
#
loop_
_entity_poly.entity_id
_entity_poly.type
_entity_poly.pdbx_seq_one_letter_code
_entity_poly.pdbx_strand_id
1 'polypeptide(L)'
;VRMLELAAEYPEYRDRAARVQLIETTAHDYYGQGYQDVQQRVPKIANTCADLDWRPEVTMDEALRRIFEAYRAHVADAGTLVD
;
A
#
# COMPACT_ATOMS: atom_id res chain seq x y z
N VAL A 1 -4.36 1.08 8.73
CA VAL A 1 -3.48 1.47 9.85
C VAL A 1 -2.06 0.92 9.71
N ARG A 2 -1.86 -0.37 9.36
CA ARG A 2 -0.53 -1.01 9.24
C ARG A 2 0.57 -0.21 8.53
N MET A 3 0.24 0.44 7.41
CA MET A 3 1.21 1.25 6.66
C MET A 3 1.73 2.45 7.48
N LEU A 4 0.88 3.10 8.28
CA LEU A 4 1.29 4.20 9.18
C LEU A 4 2.13 3.68 10.35
N GLU A 5 1.79 2.51 10.87
CA GLU A 5 2.60 1.85 11.92
C GLU A 5 4.01 1.56 11.41
N LEU A 6 4.13 0.95 10.21
CA LEU A 6 5.42 0.69 9.58
C LEU A 6 6.19 1.99 9.32
N ALA A 7 5.54 3.02 8.77
CA ALA A 7 6.17 4.31 8.53
C ALA A 7 6.75 4.93 9.82
N ALA A 8 6.10 4.75 10.97
CA ALA A 8 6.59 5.25 12.25
C ALA A 8 7.89 4.58 12.73
N GLU A 9 8.22 3.39 12.22
CA GLU A 9 9.47 2.68 12.55
C GLU A 9 10.70 3.33 11.87
N TYR A 10 10.51 4.05 10.77
CA TYR A 10 11.58 4.68 9.98
C TYR A 10 11.78 6.16 10.37
N PRO A 11 12.99 6.60 10.75
CA PRO A 11 13.26 8.00 11.13
C PRO A 11 12.79 9.04 10.10
N GLU A 12 12.95 8.74 8.81
CA GLU A 12 12.65 9.62 7.69
C GLU A 12 11.15 9.88 7.51
N TYR A 13 10.31 8.95 7.98
CA TYR A 13 8.86 9.00 7.86
C TYR A 13 8.15 9.30 9.19
N ARG A 14 8.78 8.99 10.34
CA ARG A 14 8.18 9.01 11.68
C ARG A 14 7.36 10.27 11.99
N ASP A 15 7.97 11.44 11.83
CA ASP A 15 7.32 12.72 12.20
C ASP A 15 6.17 13.08 11.24
N ARG A 16 6.30 12.70 9.97
CA ARG A 16 5.23 12.90 8.99
C ARG A 16 4.08 11.93 9.26
N ALA A 17 4.38 10.65 9.50
CA ALA A 17 3.41 9.61 9.82
C ALA A 17 2.56 9.96 11.04
N ALA A 18 3.18 10.52 12.09
CA ALA A 18 2.48 10.98 13.30
C ALA A 18 1.45 12.10 13.06
N ARG A 19 1.56 12.82 11.94
CA ARG A 19 0.64 13.91 11.56
C ARG A 19 -0.40 13.50 10.53
N VAL A 20 -0.29 12.30 9.94
CA VAL A 20 -1.25 11.83 8.94
C VAL A 20 -2.58 11.53 9.61
N GLN A 21 -3.66 12.00 8.99
CA GLN A 21 -5.03 11.70 9.38
C GLN A 21 -5.67 10.81 8.31
N LEU A 22 -6.30 9.71 8.73
CA LEU A 22 -7.13 8.89 7.86
C LEU A 22 -8.53 9.50 7.87
N ILE A 23 -8.95 10.06 6.74
CA ILE A 23 -10.26 10.66 6.57
C ILE A 23 -11.17 9.65 5.89
N GLU A 24 -12.21 9.21 6.58
CA GLU A 24 -13.25 8.37 5.98
C GLU A 24 -14.13 9.22 5.07
N THR A 25 -14.39 8.71 3.86
CA THR A 25 -15.23 9.36 2.86
C THR A 25 -15.97 8.31 2.05
N THR A 26 -17.06 8.71 1.39
CA THR A 26 -17.79 7.79 0.53
C THR A 26 -17.16 7.74 -0.87
N ALA A 27 -17.34 6.63 -1.57
CA ALA A 27 -16.92 6.54 -2.97
C ALA A 27 -17.61 7.58 -3.85
N HIS A 28 -18.84 8.00 -3.50
CA HIS A 28 -19.54 9.07 -4.20
C HIS A 28 -18.84 10.41 -4.02
N ASP A 29 -18.46 10.75 -2.80
CA ASP A 29 -17.81 12.04 -2.51
C ASP A 29 -16.40 12.10 -3.10
N TYR A 30 -15.69 10.97 -3.14
CA TYR A 30 -14.32 10.89 -3.64
C TYR A 30 -14.23 10.70 -5.17
N TYR A 31 -14.99 9.75 -5.74
CA TYR A 31 -14.93 9.39 -7.16
C TYR A 31 -16.13 9.89 -7.99
N GLY A 32 -17.20 10.35 -7.35
CA GLY A 32 -18.40 10.86 -8.02
C GLY A 32 -19.51 9.83 -8.24
N GLN A 33 -20.63 10.31 -8.78
CA GLN A 33 -21.79 9.47 -9.11
C GLN A 33 -21.45 8.48 -10.23
N GLY A 34 -21.85 7.23 -10.04
CA GLY A 34 -21.65 6.17 -11.04
C GLY A 34 -20.36 5.38 -10.87
N TYR A 35 -19.51 5.73 -9.90
CA TYR A 35 -18.36 4.91 -9.55
C TYR A 35 -18.81 3.54 -9.03
N GLN A 36 -18.18 2.48 -9.54
CA GLN A 36 -18.41 1.09 -9.15
C GLN A 36 -17.07 0.42 -8.90
N ASP A 37 -17.00 -0.38 -7.84
CA ASP A 37 -15.83 -1.18 -7.51
C ASP A 37 -16.23 -2.55 -6.97
N VAL A 38 -15.31 -3.51 -7.06
CA VAL A 38 -15.47 -4.86 -6.52
C VAL A 38 -15.02 -4.88 -5.06
N GLN A 39 -15.89 -5.33 -4.17
CA GLN A 39 -15.63 -5.32 -2.73
C GLN A 39 -14.51 -6.27 -2.29
N GLN A 40 -14.35 -7.40 -2.98
CA GLN A 40 -13.36 -8.43 -2.64
C GLN A 40 -12.57 -8.82 -3.88
N ARG A 41 -11.24 -8.90 -3.73
CA ARG A 41 -10.29 -9.19 -4.81
C ARG A 41 -9.37 -10.35 -4.41
N VAL A 42 -9.95 -11.53 -4.19
CA VAL A 42 -9.19 -12.75 -3.86
C VAL A 42 -8.95 -13.55 -5.15
N PRO A 43 -7.71 -13.63 -5.67
CA PRO A 43 -7.44 -14.36 -6.91
C PRO A 43 -7.43 -15.88 -6.67
N LYS A 44 -8.04 -16.64 -7.58
CA LYS A 44 -7.86 -18.09 -7.64
C LYS A 44 -6.58 -18.40 -8.43
N ILE A 45 -5.53 -18.84 -7.73
CA ILE A 45 -4.19 -19.05 -8.31
C ILE A 45 -3.77 -20.52 -8.44
N ALA A 46 -4.69 -21.46 -8.21
CA ALA A 46 -4.37 -22.88 -8.14
C ALA A 46 -3.72 -23.44 -9.42
N ASN A 47 -4.20 -23.02 -10.60
CA ASN A 47 -3.61 -23.42 -11.87
C ASN A 47 -2.24 -22.78 -12.08
N THR A 48 -2.08 -21.49 -11.80
CA THR A 48 -0.77 -20.81 -11.90
C THR A 48 0.29 -21.51 -11.06
N CYS A 49 -0.06 -21.94 -9.85
CA CYS A 49 0.88 -22.66 -9.00
C CYS A 49 1.23 -24.05 -9.55
N ALA A 50 0.23 -24.78 -10.07
CA ALA A 50 0.44 -26.13 -10.61
C ALA A 50 1.20 -26.12 -11.94
N ASP A 51 0.84 -25.21 -12.85
CA ASP A 51 1.34 -25.18 -14.21
C ASP A 51 2.74 -24.56 -14.31
N LEU A 52 3.07 -23.63 -13.40
CA LEU A 52 4.33 -22.87 -13.45
C LEU A 52 5.30 -23.20 -12.30
N ASP A 53 4.96 -24.14 -11.41
CA ASP A 53 5.69 -24.41 -10.17
C ASP A 53 6.02 -23.13 -9.37
N TRP A 54 5.06 -22.19 -9.38
CA TRP A 54 5.20 -20.87 -8.78
C TRP A 54 4.32 -20.74 -7.54
N ARG A 55 4.76 -19.93 -6.57
CA ARG A 55 3.92 -19.52 -5.44
C ARG A 55 4.36 -18.16 -4.90
N PRO A 56 3.45 -17.36 -4.31
CA PRO A 56 3.85 -16.14 -3.62
C PRO A 56 4.64 -16.48 -2.35
N GLU A 57 5.82 -15.87 -2.18
CA GLU A 57 6.69 -16.09 -1.02
C GLU A 57 6.84 -14.85 -0.13
N VAL A 58 6.50 -13.67 -0.65
CA VAL A 58 6.62 -12.39 0.06
C VAL A 58 5.30 -12.06 0.75
N THR A 59 5.35 -11.89 2.07
CA THR A 59 4.18 -11.48 2.86
C THR A 59 3.86 -10.00 2.62
N MET A 60 2.64 -9.58 2.96
CA MET A 60 2.26 -8.16 2.88
C MET A 60 3.18 -7.27 3.72
N ASP A 61 3.54 -7.70 4.93
CA ASP A 61 4.42 -6.91 5.81
C ASP A 61 5.80 -6.72 5.20
N GLU A 62 6.37 -7.81 4.67
CA GLU A 62 7.68 -7.76 4.05
C GLU A 62 7.69 -6.95 2.75
N ALA A 63 6.64 -7.07 1.93
CA ALA A 63 6.47 -6.24 0.74
C ALA A 63 6.44 -4.74 1.11
N LEU A 64 5.65 -4.36 2.11
CA LEU A 64 5.56 -2.96 2.57
C LEU A 64 6.90 -2.46 3.13
N ARG A 65 7.59 -3.25 3.96
CA ARG A 65 8.92 -2.87 4.49
C ARG A 65 9.94 -2.65 3.39
N ARG A 66 9.98 -3.53 2.38
CA ARG A 66 10.88 -3.36 1.22
C ARG A 66 10.57 -2.08 0.44
N ILE A 67 9.29 -1.71 0.31
CA ILE A 67 8.90 -0.45 -0.33
C ILE A 67 9.36 0.75 0.50
N PHE A 68 9.13 0.78 1.82
CA PHE A 68 9.62 1.86 2.68
C PHE A 68 11.14 2.00 2.63
N GLU A 69 11.86 0.88 2.68
CA GLU A 69 13.33 0.87 2.60
C GLU A 69 13.82 1.42 1.26
N ALA A 70 13.18 1.06 0.14
CA ALA A 70 13.57 1.56 -1.17
C ALA A 70 13.42 3.09 -1.31
N TYR A 71 12.39 3.68 -0.68
CA TYR A 71 12.09 5.11 -0.81
C TYR A 71 12.63 5.98 0.31
N ARG A 72 13.14 5.41 1.42
CA ARG A 72 13.59 6.20 2.58
C ARG A 72 14.70 7.20 2.28
N ALA A 73 15.58 6.89 1.33
CA ALA A 73 16.66 7.80 0.91
C ALA A 73 16.17 8.85 -0.10
N HIS A 74 14.93 8.72 -0.57
CA HIS A 74 14.32 9.53 -1.62
C HIS A 74 13.02 10.15 -1.11
N VAL A 75 12.84 10.34 0.21
CA VAL A 75 11.59 10.91 0.77
C VAL A 75 11.29 12.32 0.23
N ALA A 76 12.32 13.06 -0.20
CA ALA A 76 12.16 14.32 -0.91
C ALA A 76 11.60 14.12 -2.34
N ASP A 77 12.05 13.08 -3.05
CA ASP A 77 11.62 12.75 -4.42
C ASP A 77 10.30 11.96 -4.44
N ALA A 78 10.00 11.16 -3.41
CA ALA A 78 8.75 10.41 -3.29
C ALA A 78 7.52 11.33 -3.17
N GLY A 79 7.72 12.58 -2.73
CA GLY A 79 6.69 13.61 -2.78
C GLY A 79 6.18 13.90 -4.19
N THR A 80 7.01 13.69 -5.23
CA THR A 80 6.65 13.97 -6.63
C THR A 80 5.99 12.77 -7.33
N LEU A 81 5.78 11.64 -6.65
CA LEU A 81 5.04 10.48 -7.20
C LEU A 81 3.52 10.66 -7.16
N VAL A 82 3.07 11.68 -6.42
CA VAL A 82 1.66 12.05 -6.25
C VAL A 82 1.33 13.42 -6.87
N ASP A 83 2.32 14.06 -7.50
CA ASP A 83 2.14 15.20 -8.41
C ASP A 83 1.88 14.70 -9.84
#